data_AF-A0A367LL60-F1
#
_entry.id   AF-A0A367LL60-F1
#
_cell.length_a   1.000
_cell.length_b   1.000
_cell.length_c   1.000
_cell.angle_alpha   90.00
_cell.angle_beta   90.00
_cell.angle_gamma   90.00
#
_symmetry.space_group_name_H-M   'P 1'
#
loop_
_entity.id
_entity.type
_entity.pdbx_description
1 polymer ?
#
loop_
_entity_poly.entity_id
_entity_poly.type
_entity_poly.pdbx_seq_one_letter_code
_entity_poly.pdbx_strand_id
1 'polypeptide(L)'
;MDDLAAFILGPLMRNYIHPVFPQLTGTASIPGREESISIVTSTLHWVIQQTNSNLFADHWPVLLPILLDLIDGPEPRFRIKGLQILHDFLCKCPRQILTTTGIGRVFEDAVYPSVYFLPGSMNEKESAILLSEAYRVLLQLAEAGQADDQKRRSLDRIIRDGVLTGYRHAPDSPVVVDILMRNLAVTVFGLGTHAVKHLQNILCVVESATMESSAVSHPSTVVAALEALNAILVCCWPRFTEASYADQVTRIVIVCWLALGDQAELDKSATRDQNSGVHERLVTTMGLIKNIARGHSLETRDQVMSDMLSREPRLASLLHNVGY
;
A
#
# COMPACT_ATOMS: atom_id res chain seq x y z
N MET A 1 -36.73 6.35 -2.75
CA MET A 1 -35.48 5.62 -3.06
C MET A 1 -35.22 4.55 -2.02
N ASP A 2 -35.46 4.83 -0.74
CA ASP A 2 -35.36 3.86 0.35
C ASP A 2 -36.23 2.60 0.14
N ASP A 3 -37.43 2.73 -0.44
CA ASP A 3 -38.28 1.57 -0.77
C ASP A 3 -37.65 0.61 -1.79
N LEU A 4 -36.92 1.16 -2.78
CA LEU A 4 -36.23 0.33 -3.78
C LEU A 4 -34.99 -0.33 -3.17
N ALA A 5 -34.25 0.37 -2.32
CA ALA A 5 -33.12 -0.21 -1.58
C ALA A 5 -33.59 -1.33 -0.64
N ALA A 6 -34.71 -1.14 0.06
CA ALA A 6 -35.33 -2.15 0.91
C ALA A 6 -35.84 -3.36 0.11
N PHE A 7 -36.43 -3.14 -1.06
CA PHE A 7 -36.82 -4.22 -1.96
C PHE A 7 -35.63 -5.05 -2.45
N ILE A 8 -34.53 -4.37 -2.82
CA ILE A 8 -33.31 -5.04 -3.27
C ILE A 8 -32.70 -5.85 -2.11
N LEU A 9 -32.45 -5.21 -0.96
CA LEU A 9 -31.84 -5.84 0.22
C LEU A 9 -32.71 -6.93 0.85
N GLY A 10 -34.02 -6.90 0.62
CA GLY A 10 -34.95 -7.89 1.12
C GLY A 10 -35.31 -8.94 0.06
N PRO A 11 -36.49 -8.83 -0.58
CA PRO A 11 -37.00 -9.81 -1.53
C PRO A 11 -36.03 -10.23 -2.64
N LEU A 12 -35.35 -9.28 -3.30
CA LEU A 12 -34.51 -9.60 -4.45
C LEU A 12 -33.29 -10.42 -4.03
N MET A 13 -32.56 -9.96 -3.02
CA MET A 13 -31.37 -10.63 -2.51
C MET A 13 -31.70 -12.01 -1.96
N ARG A 14 -32.72 -12.12 -1.11
CA ARG A 14 -33.08 -13.39 -0.44
C ARG A 14 -33.64 -14.44 -1.39
N ASN A 15 -34.53 -14.04 -2.31
CA ASN A 15 -35.29 -15.02 -3.09
C ASN A 15 -34.64 -15.34 -4.44
N TYR A 16 -33.80 -14.46 -4.99
CA TYR A 16 -33.28 -14.60 -6.35
C TYR A 16 -31.76 -14.61 -6.42
N ILE A 17 -31.07 -13.72 -5.70
CA ILE A 17 -29.62 -13.61 -5.83
C ILE A 17 -28.91 -14.69 -5.00
N HIS A 18 -29.20 -14.81 -3.71
CA HIS A 18 -28.52 -15.79 -2.85
C HIS A 18 -28.58 -17.25 -3.31
N PRO A 19 -29.72 -17.78 -3.81
CA PRO A 19 -29.78 -19.17 -4.23
C PRO A 19 -28.90 -19.49 -5.46
N VAL A 20 -28.66 -18.49 -6.31
CA VAL A 20 -28.02 -18.65 -7.61
C VAL A 20 -26.56 -18.20 -7.59
N PHE A 21 -26.23 -17.19 -6.78
CA PHE A 21 -24.91 -16.55 -6.82
C PHE A 21 -23.72 -17.47 -6.55
N PRO A 22 -23.75 -18.40 -5.58
CA PRO A 22 -22.65 -19.34 -5.37
C PRO A 22 -22.38 -20.26 -6.57
N GLN A 23 -23.41 -20.53 -7.38
CA GLN A 23 -23.26 -21.30 -8.62
C GLN A 23 -22.55 -20.47 -9.70
N LEU A 24 -22.80 -19.15 -9.70
CA LEU A 24 -22.17 -18.21 -10.62
C LEU A 24 -20.70 -17.93 -10.28
N THR A 25 -20.27 -18.07 -9.03
CA THR A 25 -18.86 -17.87 -8.65
C THR A 25 -18.03 -19.15 -8.67
N GLY A 26 -18.68 -20.31 -8.83
CA GLY A 26 -18.02 -21.61 -8.96
C GLY A 26 -17.30 -21.82 -10.29
N THR A 27 -16.59 -22.94 -10.42
CA THR A 27 -15.81 -23.29 -11.63
C THR A 27 -16.65 -23.77 -12.81
N ALA A 28 -17.97 -23.88 -12.63
CA ALA A 28 -18.89 -24.34 -13.67
C ALA A 28 -19.04 -23.28 -14.78
N SER A 29 -19.03 -23.72 -16.04
CA SER A 29 -19.33 -22.87 -17.19
C SER A 29 -20.84 -22.74 -17.33
N ILE A 30 -21.37 -21.62 -16.86
CA ILE A 30 -22.79 -21.28 -16.95
C ILE A 30 -22.98 -20.26 -18.10
N PRO A 31 -23.88 -20.49 -19.06
CA PRO A 31 -24.16 -19.52 -20.12
C PRO A 31 -24.70 -18.22 -19.52
N GLY A 32 -24.16 -17.08 -19.95
CA GLY A 32 -24.54 -15.76 -19.40
C GLY A 32 -24.01 -15.47 -18.00
N ARG A 33 -23.04 -16.25 -17.49
CA ARG A 33 -22.41 -16.07 -16.17
C ARG A 33 -21.85 -14.66 -15.97
N GLU A 34 -21.08 -14.16 -16.94
CA GLU A 34 -20.44 -12.84 -16.82
C GLU A 34 -21.47 -11.71 -16.75
N GLU A 35 -22.51 -11.76 -17.58
CA GLU A 35 -23.59 -10.78 -17.59
C GLU A 35 -24.36 -10.81 -16.26
N SER A 36 -24.66 -12.00 -15.74
CA SER A 36 -25.35 -12.18 -14.46
C SER A 36 -24.53 -11.61 -13.30
N ILE A 37 -23.22 -11.89 -13.23
CA ILE A 37 -22.33 -11.35 -12.19
C ILE A 37 -22.21 -9.82 -12.32
N SER A 38 -22.12 -9.29 -13.55
CA SER A 38 -22.09 -7.85 -13.81
C SER A 38 -23.35 -7.15 -13.31
N ILE A 39 -24.53 -7.73 -13.56
CA ILE A 39 -25.82 -7.20 -13.07
C ILE A 39 -25.86 -7.22 -11.55
N VAL A 40 -25.47 -8.33 -10.92
CA VAL A 40 -25.47 -8.46 -9.45
C VAL A 40 -24.50 -7.46 -8.82
N THR A 41 -23.27 -7.37 -9.32
CA THR A 41 -22.27 -6.43 -8.80
C THR A 41 -22.67 -4.98 -8.98
N SER A 42 -23.30 -4.62 -10.11
CA SER A 42 -23.83 -3.28 -10.35
C SER A 42 -24.98 -2.95 -9.40
N THR A 43 -25.88 -3.92 -9.17
CA THR A 43 -27.00 -3.79 -8.23
C THR A 43 -26.50 -3.60 -6.80
N LEU A 44 -25.49 -4.38 -6.38
CA LEU A 44 -24.88 -4.27 -5.06
C LEU A 44 -24.19 -2.93 -4.85
N HIS A 45 -23.36 -2.51 -5.80
CA HIS A 45 -22.69 -1.22 -5.74
C HIS A 45 -23.70 -0.07 -5.64
N TRP A 46 -24.75 -0.10 -6.47
CA TRP A 46 -25.83 0.88 -6.42
C TRP A 46 -26.55 0.87 -5.06
N VAL A 47 -26.93 -0.31 -4.56
CA VAL A 47 -27.72 -0.39 -3.32
C VAL A 47 -26.90 0.11 -2.14
N ILE A 48 -25.60 -0.23 -2.07
CA ILE A 48 -24.70 0.28 -1.04
C ILE A 48 -24.64 1.80 -1.13
N GLN A 49 -24.45 2.38 -2.33
CA GLN A 49 -24.39 3.83 -2.51
C GLN A 49 -25.67 4.58 -2.13
N GLN A 50 -26.85 3.98 -2.33
CA GLN A 50 -28.13 4.63 -1.99
C GLN A 50 -28.62 4.37 -0.56
N THR A 51 -28.06 3.38 0.12
CA THR A 51 -28.53 3.01 1.46
C THR A 51 -28.05 4.00 2.53
N ASN A 52 -28.97 4.47 3.38
CA ASN A 52 -28.68 5.26 4.58
C ASN A 52 -28.16 4.37 5.72
N SER A 53 -27.35 4.91 6.63
CA SER A 53 -26.67 4.12 7.69
C SER A 53 -27.60 3.25 8.55
N ASN A 54 -28.83 3.70 8.82
CA ASN A 54 -29.81 2.95 9.60
C ASN A 54 -30.31 1.71 8.84
N LEU A 55 -30.71 1.88 7.58
CA LEU A 55 -31.21 0.79 6.75
C LEU A 55 -30.09 -0.22 6.42
N PHE A 56 -28.85 0.25 6.36
CA PHE A 56 -27.66 -0.60 6.23
C PHE A 56 -27.46 -1.47 7.46
N ALA A 57 -27.56 -0.91 8.67
CA ALA A 57 -27.35 -1.66 9.92
C ALA A 57 -28.32 -2.84 10.08
N ASP A 58 -29.54 -2.72 9.55
CA ASP A 58 -30.54 -3.78 9.61
C ASP A 58 -30.35 -4.88 8.55
N HIS A 59 -29.71 -4.55 7.42
CA HIS A 59 -29.68 -5.42 6.25
C HIS A 59 -28.28 -5.87 5.81
N TRP A 60 -27.20 -5.32 6.38
CA TRP A 60 -25.83 -5.68 5.99
C TRP A 60 -25.51 -7.20 5.96
N PRO A 61 -26.08 -8.09 6.83
CA PRO A 61 -25.74 -9.50 6.80
C PRO A 61 -26.11 -10.18 5.48
N VAL A 62 -27.13 -9.67 4.77
CA VAL A 62 -27.56 -10.19 3.47
C VAL A 62 -26.52 -9.91 2.38
N LEU A 63 -25.70 -8.87 2.53
CA LEU A 63 -24.66 -8.55 1.56
C LEU A 63 -23.43 -9.45 1.71
N LEU A 64 -23.23 -10.01 2.91
CA LEU A 64 -21.99 -10.65 3.29
C LEU A 64 -21.63 -11.89 2.44
N PRO A 65 -22.52 -12.88 2.24
CA PRO A 65 -22.17 -14.06 1.44
C PRO A 65 -21.70 -13.71 0.04
N ILE A 66 -22.38 -12.76 -0.61
CA ILE A 66 -22.05 -12.35 -1.98
C ILE A 66 -20.72 -11.59 -2.04
N LEU A 67 -20.46 -10.72 -1.05
CA LEU A 67 -19.19 -10.00 -0.97
C LEU A 67 -18.02 -10.98 -0.77
N LEU A 68 -18.17 -11.95 0.13
CA LEU A 68 -17.14 -12.97 0.36
C LEU A 68 -16.95 -13.84 -0.88
N ASP A 69 -18.02 -14.31 -1.52
CA ASP A 69 -17.94 -15.12 -2.75
C ASP A 69 -17.21 -14.36 -3.89
N LEU A 70 -17.40 -13.03 -3.99
CA LEU A 70 -16.70 -12.21 -4.98
C LEU A 70 -15.20 -12.07 -4.69
N ILE A 71 -14.83 -11.90 -3.42
CA ILE A 71 -13.44 -11.68 -2.99
C ILE A 71 -12.65 -12.98 -3.00
N ASP A 72 -13.30 -14.10 -2.64
CA ASP A 72 -12.70 -15.43 -2.60
C ASP A 72 -12.75 -16.15 -3.96
N GLY A 73 -13.51 -15.62 -4.93
CA GLY A 73 -13.66 -16.19 -6.26
C GLY A 73 -12.32 -16.38 -7.00
N PRO A 74 -12.19 -17.36 -7.90
CA PRO A 74 -10.91 -17.64 -8.56
C PRO A 74 -10.56 -16.61 -9.65
N GLU A 75 -11.54 -15.91 -10.22
CA GLU A 75 -11.29 -14.95 -11.30
C GLU A 75 -10.93 -13.55 -10.78
N PRO A 76 -9.77 -12.98 -11.17
CA PRO A 76 -9.27 -11.72 -10.63
C PRO A 76 -10.19 -10.53 -10.88
N ARG A 77 -10.81 -10.47 -12.07
CA ARG A 77 -11.81 -9.44 -12.42
C ARG A 77 -12.96 -9.34 -11.41
N PHE A 78 -13.44 -10.47 -10.88
CA PHE A 78 -14.52 -10.49 -9.90
C PHE A 78 -14.01 -10.10 -8.52
N ARG A 79 -12.77 -10.51 -8.17
CA ARG A 79 -12.10 -10.06 -6.95
C ARG A 79 -11.93 -8.54 -6.93
N ILE A 80 -11.45 -7.94 -8.02
CA ILE A 80 -11.31 -6.47 -8.14
C ILE A 80 -12.65 -5.80 -7.85
N LYS A 81 -13.74 -6.27 -8.49
CA LYS A 81 -15.06 -5.71 -8.27
C LYS A 81 -15.56 -5.93 -6.84
N GLY A 82 -15.31 -7.11 -6.26
CA GLY A 82 -15.62 -7.43 -4.87
C GLY A 82 -14.92 -6.52 -3.87
N LEU A 83 -13.62 -6.26 -4.07
CA LEU A 83 -12.83 -5.35 -3.25
C LEU A 83 -13.33 -3.90 -3.34
N GLN A 84 -13.70 -3.43 -4.54
CA GLN A 84 -14.28 -2.10 -4.73
C GLN A 84 -15.62 -1.95 -4.00
N ILE A 85 -16.50 -2.95 -4.12
CA ILE A 85 -17.79 -2.96 -3.42
C ILE A 85 -17.56 -3.05 -1.89
N LEU A 86 -16.58 -3.83 -1.44
CA LEU A 86 -16.21 -3.92 -0.04
C LEU A 86 -15.68 -2.58 0.49
N HIS A 87 -14.89 -1.84 -0.29
CA HIS A 87 -14.46 -0.51 0.10
C HIS A 87 -15.66 0.43 0.35
N ASP A 88 -16.64 0.44 -0.55
CA ASP A 88 -17.86 1.23 -0.40
C ASP A 88 -18.72 0.76 0.78
N PHE A 89 -18.80 -0.56 0.98
CA PHE A 89 -19.47 -1.16 2.12
C PHE A 89 -18.86 -0.65 3.43
N LEU A 90 -17.53 -0.67 3.55
CA LEU A 90 -16.81 -0.24 4.75
C LEU A 90 -16.94 1.28 5.00
N CYS A 91 -17.09 2.10 3.97
CA CYS A 91 -17.37 3.53 4.11
C CYS A 91 -18.72 3.80 4.79
N LYS A 92 -19.69 2.89 4.65
CA LYS A 92 -21.05 3.03 5.21
C LYS A 92 -21.29 2.18 6.46
N CYS A 93 -20.51 1.13 6.64
CA CYS A 93 -20.65 0.21 7.76
C CYS A 93 -20.26 0.88 9.08
N PRO A 94 -21.17 0.94 10.07
CA PRO A 94 -20.82 1.38 11.40
C PRO A 94 -19.66 0.56 11.97
N ARG A 95 -18.59 1.23 12.42
CA ARG A 95 -17.38 0.56 12.95
C ARG A 95 -17.69 -0.45 14.07
N GLN A 96 -18.73 -0.20 14.85
CA GLN A 96 -19.20 -1.09 15.92
C GLN A 96 -19.64 -2.46 15.39
N ILE A 97 -20.22 -2.53 14.18
CA ILE A 97 -20.59 -3.80 13.55
C ILE A 97 -19.33 -4.59 13.21
N LEU A 98 -18.32 -3.93 12.62
CA LEU A 98 -17.04 -4.57 12.26
C LEU A 98 -16.34 -5.21 13.45
N THR A 99 -16.38 -4.55 14.62
CA THR A 99 -15.69 -5.03 15.82
C THR A 99 -16.52 -6.02 16.64
N THR A 100 -17.82 -5.74 16.86
CA THR A 100 -18.66 -6.55 17.76
C THR A 100 -19.00 -7.91 17.16
N THR A 101 -19.18 -7.96 15.85
CA THR A 101 -19.52 -9.20 15.15
C THR A 101 -18.29 -10.02 14.75
N GLY A 102 -17.09 -9.43 14.86
CA GLY A 102 -15.85 -10.02 14.37
C GLY A 102 -15.68 -10.00 12.85
N ILE A 103 -16.65 -9.44 12.11
CA ILE A 103 -16.63 -9.50 10.64
C ILE A 103 -15.46 -8.74 10.01
N GLY A 104 -14.91 -7.73 10.71
CA GLY A 104 -13.71 -7.05 10.24
C GLY A 104 -12.53 -8.01 10.02
N ARG A 105 -12.37 -9.03 10.86
CA ARG A 105 -11.32 -10.06 10.69
C ARG A 105 -11.62 -11.02 9.55
N VAL A 106 -12.88 -11.39 9.38
CA VAL A 106 -13.31 -12.24 8.26
C VAL A 106 -13.00 -11.56 6.92
N PHE A 107 -13.30 -10.26 6.81
CA PHE A 107 -12.92 -9.50 5.62
C PHE A 107 -11.41 -9.39 5.46
N GLU A 108 -10.67 -9.14 6.55
CA GLU A 108 -9.21 -9.11 6.49
C GLU A 108 -8.67 -10.44 5.91
N ASP A 109 -9.11 -11.58 6.44
CA ASP A 109 -8.68 -12.91 6.00
C ASP A 109 -9.10 -13.24 4.57
N ALA A 110 -10.29 -12.81 4.12
CA ALA A 110 -10.74 -12.99 2.73
C ALA A 110 -9.95 -12.12 1.74
N VAL A 111 -9.53 -10.92 2.15
CA VAL A 111 -8.79 -9.99 1.28
C VAL A 111 -7.31 -10.39 1.14
N TYR A 112 -6.70 -10.96 2.18
CA TYR A 112 -5.27 -11.31 2.17
C TYR A 112 -4.82 -12.16 0.98
N PRO A 113 -5.53 -13.22 0.56
CA PRO A 113 -5.20 -13.97 -0.64
C PRO A 113 -4.99 -13.09 -1.90
N SER A 114 -5.71 -11.97 -2.02
CA SER A 114 -5.58 -11.05 -3.15
C SER A 114 -4.23 -10.33 -3.21
N VAL A 115 -3.49 -10.21 -2.10
CA VAL A 115 -2.14 -9.58 -2.08
C VAL A 115 -1.06 -10.46 -2.73
N TYR A 116 -1.39 -11.72 -3.03
CA TYR A 116 -0.46 -12.70 -3.61
C TYR A 116 -0.70 -12.95 -5.11
N PHE A 117 -1.63 -12.24 -5.75
CA PHE A 117 -1.80 -12.30 -7.22
C PHE A 117 -0.76 -11.42 -7.89
N LEU A 118 0.43 -11.98 -8.10
CA LEU A 118 1.60 -11.27 -8.63
C LEU A 118 1.79 -11.56 -10.14
N PRO A 119 2.54 -10.70 -10.87
CA PRO A 119 2.69 -10.76 -12.33
C PRO A 119 3.32 -12.05 -12.90
N GLY A 120 3.88 -12.93 -12.06
CA GLY A 120 4.33 -14.26 -12.50
C GLY A 120 3.17 -15.22 -12.85
N SER A 121 1.96 -14.93 -12.36
CA SER A 121 0.77 -15.76 -12.55
C SER A 121 -0.34 -15.09 -13.38
N MET A 122 -0.16 -13.81 -13.70
CA MET A 122 -1.18 -12.94 -14.30
C MET A 122 -0.54 -11.79 -15.08
N ASN A 123 -1.32 -11.12 -15.92
CA ASN A 123 -0.98 -9.82 -16.47
C ASN A 123 -0.60 -8.80 -15.36
N GLU A 124 0.52 -8.11 -15.53
CA GLU A 124 1.02 -7.07 -14.63
C GLU A 124 0.00 -5.97 -14.34
N LYS A 125 -0.79 -5.52 -15.33
CA LYS A 125 -1.81 -4.49 -15.14
C LYS A 125 -2.94 -4.94 -14.21
N GLU A 126 -3.39 -6.17 -14.37
CA GLU A 126 -4.48 -6.73 -13.58
C GLU A 126 -4.01 -7.01 -12.15
N SER A 127 -2.77 -7.51 -11.99
CA SER A 127 -2.10 -7.63 -10.69
C SER A 127 -1.98 -6.28 -9.99
N ALA A 128 -1.54 -5.24 -10.69
CA ALA A 128 -1.39 -3.89 -10.13
C ALA A 128 -2.73 -3.31 -9.61
N ILE A 129 -3.82 -3.48 -10.37
CA ILE A 129 -5.16 -3.05 -9.95
C ILE A 129 -5.61 -3.84 -8.72
N LEU A 130 -5.47 -5.18 -8.76
CA LEU A 130 -5.90 -6.03 -7.64
C LEU A 130 -5.13 -5.73 -6.36
N LEU A 131 -3.81 -5.58 -6.43
CA LEU A 131 -2.97 -5.21 -5.29
C LEU A 131 -3.39 -3.87 -4.70
N SER A 132 -3.59 -2.87 -5.56
CA SER A 132 -4.00 -1.52 -5.12
C SER A 132 -5.32 -1.54 -4.36
N GLU A 133 -6.33 -2.26 -4.88
CA GLU A 133 -7.63 -2.38 -4.20
C GLU A 133 -7.52 -3.22 -2.91
N ALA A 134 -6.71 -4.28 -2.90
CA ALA A 134 -6.52 -5.13 -1.72
C ALA A 134 -5.88 -4.35 -0.57
N TYR A 135 -4.78 -3.63 -0.82
CA TYR A 135 -4.14 -2.81 0.21
C TYR A 135 -5.04 -1.66 0.69
N ARG A 136 -5.80 -1.02 -0.23
CA ARG A 136 -6.77 0.00 0.13
C ARG A 136 -7.79 -0.52 1.16
N VAL A 137 -8.35 -1.69 0.91
CA VAL A 137 -9.31 -2.33 1.82
C VAL A 137 -8.66 -2.74 3.13
N LEU A 138 -7.46 -3.35 3.10
CA LEU A 138 -6.74 -3.76 4.32
C LEU A 138 -6.41 -2.56 5.22
N LEU A 139 -5.96 -1.44 4.64
CA LEU A 139 -5.69 -0.22 5.38
C LEU A 139 -6.97 0.37 5.99
N GLN A 140 -8.07 0.38 5.23
CA GLN A 140 -9.37 0.83 5.73
C GLN A 140 -9.88 -0.04 6.89
N LEU A 141 -9.73 -1.36 6.81
CA LEU A 141 -10.07 -2.30 7.88
C LEU A 141 -9.19 -2.06 9.13
N ALA A 142 -7.89 -1.84 8.94
CA ALA A 142 -6.99 -1.52 10.04
C ALA A 142 -7.39 -0.22 10.75
N GLU A 143 -7.77 0.82 10.00
CA GLU A 143 -8.25 2.10 10.56
C GLU A 143 -9.62 2.02 11.24
N ALA A 144 -10.46 1.08 10.81
CA ALA A 144 -11.78 0.84 11.42
C ALA A 144 -11.69 0.13 12.78
N GLY A 145 -10.54 -0.48 13.12
CA GLY A 145 -10.31 -1.13 14.41
C GLY A 145 -10.46 -0.15 15.58
N GLN A 146 -11.29 -0.51 16.57
CA GLN A 146 -11.56 0.37 17.72
C GLN A 146 -10.43 0.40 18.77
N ALA A 147 -9.71 -0.71 18.93
CA ALA A 147 -8.58 -0.79 19.85
C ALA A 147 -7.28 -0.53 19.10
N ASP A 148 -6.42 0.32 19.66
CA ASP A 148 -5.08 0.59 19.12
C ASP A 148 -4.30 -0.70 18.86
N ASP A 149 -4.43 -1.71 19.73
CA ASP A 149 -3.76 -3.00 19.57
C ASP A 149 -4.30 -3.81 18.40
N GLN A 150 -5.59 -3.68 18.06
CA GLN A 150 -6.14 -4.33 16.88
C GLN A 150 -5.62 -3.65 15.61
N LYS A 151 -5.66 -2.31 15.56
CA LYS A 151 -5.09 -1.53 14.45
C LYS A 151 -3.62 -1.88 14.23
N ARG A 152 -2.82 -1.88 15.31
CA ARG A 152 -1.39 -2.22 15.27
C ARG A 152 -1.16 -3.63 14.71
N ARG A 153 -1.91 -4.63 15.17
CA ARG A 153 -1.78 -6.01 14.67
C ARG A 153 -2.10 -6.12 13.18
N SER A 154 -3.15 -5.47 12.71
CA SER A 154 -3.49 -5.47 11.28
C SER A 154 -2.40 -4.77 10.46
N LEU A 155 -1.89 -3.61 10.90
CA LEU A 155 -0.77 -2.93 10.21
C LEU A 155 0.53 -3.75 10.24
N ASP A 156 0.83 -4.46 11.34
CA ASP A 156 1.97 -5.37 11.41
C ASP A 156 1.88 -6.50 10.40
N ARG A 157 0.67 -7.05 10.23
CA ARG A 157 0.37 -8.09 9.26
C ARG A 157 0.50 -7.54 7.83
N ILE A 158 0.09 -6.30 7.58
CA ILE A 158 0.27 -5.64 6.27
C ILE A 158 1.76 -5.54 5.93
N ILE A 159 2.63 -5.16 6.88
CA ILE A 159 4.08 -5.14 6.64
C ILE A 159 4.60 -6.56 6.37
N ARG A 160 4.34 -7.52 7.27
CA ARG A 160 4.97 -8.84 7.22
C ARG A 160 4.44 -9.73 6.10
N ASP A 161 3.13 -9.89 6.07
CA ASP A 161 2.46 -10.88 5.22
C ASP A 161 2.02 -10.23 3.90
N GLY A 162 1.87 -8.91 3.86
CA GLY A 162 1.66 -8.13 2.63
C GLY A 162 2.97 -7.68 1.99
N VAL A 163 3.52 -6.55 2.44
CA VAL A 163 4.61 -5.83 1.77
C VAL A 163 5.89 -6.67 1.66
N LEU A 164 6.42 -7.17 2.77
CA LEU A 164 7.68 -7.91 2.79
C LEU A 164 7.57 -9.23 2.03
N THR A 165 6.41 -9.90 2.13
CA THR A 165 6.19 -11.15 1.41
C THR A 165 5.97 -10.91 -0.07
N GLY A 166 5.19 -9.90 -0.46
CA GLY A 166 5.00 -9.50 -1.85
C GLY A 166 6.33 -9.14 -2.53
N TYR A 167 7.18 -8.37 -1.85
CA TYR A 167 8.49 -7.98 -2.39
C TYR A 167 9.39 -9.19 -2.63
N ARG A 168 9.41 -10.18 -1.72
CA ARG A 168 10.20 -11.42 -1.90
C ARG A 168 9.79 -12.24 -3.12
N HIS A 169 8.53 -12.16 -3.54
CA HIS A 169 8.01 -12.97 -4.65
C HIS A 169 8.01 -12.24 -5.99
N ALA A 170 8.05 -10.90 -5.99
CA ALA A 170 8.09 -10.09 -7.20
C ALA A 170 8.97 -8.84 -7.03
N PRO A 171 10.27 -8.99 -6.73
CA PRO A 171 11.19 -7.84 -6.65
C PRO A 171 11.43 -7.23 -8.04
N ASP A 172 11.36 -8.04 -9.10
CA ASP A 172 11.69 -7.62 -10.46
C ASP A 172 10.60 -6.81 -11.17
N SER A 173 9.38 -6.71 -10.60
CA SER A 173 8.30 -5.91 -11.20
C SER A 173 8.27 -4.51 -10.59
N PRO A 174 8.74 -3.47 -11.30
CA PRO A 174 8.80 -2.10 -10.78
C PRO A 174 7.42 -1.55 -10.44
N VAL A 175 6.37 -2.01 -11.15
CA VAL A 175 4.97 -1.64 -10.89
C VAL A 175 4.51 -2.20 -9.54
N VAL A 176 4.78 -3.48 -9.27
CA VAL A 176 4.47 -4.09 -7.97
C VAL A 176 5.26 -3.41 -6.87
N VAL A 177 6.58 -3.25 -7.05
CA VAL A 177 7.44 -2.62 -6.06
C VAL A 177 6.97 -1.19 -5.73
N ASP A 178 6.56 -0.39 -6.72
CA ASP A 178 5.98 0.95 -6.49
C ASP A 178 4.75 0.88 -5.56
N ILE A 179 3.81 -0.03 -5.84
CA ILE A 179 2.62 -0.24 -5.01
C ILE A 179 3.01 -0.68 -3.59
N LEU A 180 3.95 -1.61 -3.46
CA LEU A 180 4.41 -2.09 -2.15
C LEU A 180 5.06 -0.97 -1.33
N MET A 181 5.90 -0.13 -1.95
CA MET A 181 6.58 0.97 -1.26
C MET A 181 5.60 2.07 -0.83
N ARG A 182 4.63 2.44 -1.67
CA ARG A 182 3.57 3.39 -1.29
C ARG A 182 2.78 2.89 -0.09
N ASN A 183 2.38 1.62 -0.11
CA ASN A 183 1.64 1.01 1.00
C ASN A 183 2.51 0.84 2.24
N LEU A 184 3.82 0.58 2.10
CA LEU A 184 4.77 0.57 3.20
C LEU A 184 4.82 1.94 3.89
N ALA A 185 4.92 3.04 3.13
CA ALA A 185 4.95 4.39 3.68
C ALA A 185 3.70 4.68 4.53
N VAL A 186 2.51 4.41 3.98
CA VAL A 186 1.23 4.60 4.68
C VAL A 186 1.15 3.73 5.95
N THR A 187 1.57 2.48 5.86
CA THR A 187 1.53 1.53 6.99
C THR A 187 2.50 1.93 8.11
N VAL A 188 3.70 2.41 7.75
CA VAL A 188 4.69 2.92 8.71
C VAL A 188 4.17 4.15 9.43
N PHE A 189 3.56 5.11 8.72
CA PHE A 189 2.89 6.25 9.37
C PHE A 189 1.76 5.80 10.31
N GLY A 190 0.98 4.79 9.92
CA GLY A 190 -0.08 4.23 10.75
C GLY A 190 0.43 3.57 12.04
N LEU A 191 1.62 2.95 12.01
CA LEU A 191 2.26 2.33 13.18
C LEU A 191 3.03 3.34 14.05
N GLY A 192 3.55 4.40 13.45
CA GLY A 192 4.44 5.36 14.11
C GLY A 192 5.68 4.67 14.68
N THR A 193 6.01 4.97 15.94
CA THR A 193 7.18 4.40 16.63
C THR A 193 7.15 2.88 16.75
N HIS A 194 5.99 2.24 16.64
CA HIS A 194 5.87 0.78 16.67
C HIS A 194 6.42 0.11 15.41
N ALA A 195 6.67 0.86 14.33
CA ALA A 195 7.31 0.36 13.12
C ALA A 195 8.78 -0.06 13.36
N VAL A 196 9.41 0.40 14.45
CA VAL A 196 10.81 0.11 14.80
C VAL A 196 11.12 -1.39 14.82
N LYS A 197 10.18 -2.24 15.24
CA LYS A 197 10.39 -3.71 15.26
C LYS A 197 10.57 -4.33 13.86
N HIS A 198 10.14 -3.64 12.82
CA HIS A 198 10.31 -4.06 11.43
C HIS A 198 11.48 -3.36 10.73
N LEU A 199 12.14 -2.40 11.41
CA LEU A 199 13.11 -1.45 10.84
C LEU A 199 14.16 -2.12 9.95
N GLN A 200 14.80 -3.17 10.45
CA GLN A 200 15.83 -3.88 9.70
C GLN A 200 15.32 -4.45 8.37
N ASN A 201 14.12 -5.06 8.38
CA ASN A 201 13.55 -5.69 7.19
C ASN A 201 13.06 -4.64 6.19
N ILE A 202 12.39 -3.59 6.66
CA ILE A 202 11.84 -2.55 5.78
C ILE A 202 12.96 -1.67 5.19
N LEU A 203 14.04 -1.39 5.93
CA LEU A 203 15.21 -0.69 5.38
C LEU A 203 15.92 -1.52 4.31
N CYS A 204 16.09 -2.83 4.56
CA CYS A 204 16.67 -3.74 3.57
C CYS A 204 15.88 -3.72 2.25
N VAL A 205 14.55 -3.83 2.35
CA VAL A 205 13.67 -3.82 1.16
C VAL A 205 13.67 -2.47 0.44
N VAL A 206 13.69 -1.35 1.17
CA VAL A 206 13.82 -0.02 0.57
C VAL A 206 15.17 0.14 -0.14
N GLU A 207 16.27 -0.31 0.49
CA GLU A 207 17.60 -0.27 -0.11
C GLU A 207 17.64 -1.07 -1.42
N SER A 208 17.20 -2.33 -1.39
CA SER A 208 17.14 -3.18 -2.59
C SER A 208 16.28 -2.55 -3.69
N ALA A 209 15.09 -2.04 -3.36
CA ALA A 209 14.21 -1.39 -4.33
C ALA A 209 14.85 -0.15 -4.98
N THR A 210 15.61 0.65 -4.21
CA THR A 210 16.34 1.81 -4.76
C THR A 210 17.56 1.45 -5.60
N MET A 211 18.18 0.29 -5.36
CA MET A 211 19.34 -0.19 -6.12
C MET A 211 18.93 -0.89 -7.43
N GLU A 212 17.90 -1.73 -7.38
CA GLU A 212 17.41 -2.51 -8.53
C GLU A 212 16.66 -1.61 -9.52
N SER A 213 15.82 -0.71 -9.01
CA SER A 213 15.21 0.32 -9.82
C SER A 213 16.21 1.44 -10.03
N SER A 214 17.03 1.37 -11.08
CA SER A 214 17.83 2.53 -11.45
C SER A 214 16.89 3.74 -11.54
N ALA A 215 17.23 4.85 -10.87
CA ALA A 215 16.42 6.07 -10.82
C ALA A 215 16.01 6.60 -12.21
N VAL A 216 16.69 6.07 -13.22
CA VAL A 216 16.56 6.27 -14.66
C VAL A 216 15.37 5.54 -15.26
N SER A 217 15.25 4.23 -14.99
CA SER A 217 14.31 3.36 -15.71
C SER A 217 12.91 3.43 -15.14
N HIS A 218 12.80 3.54 -13.80
CA HIS A 218 11.51 3.58 -13.11
C HIS A 218 11.54 4.64 -11.99
N PRO A 219 11.54 5.94 -12.35
CA PRO A 219 11.63 7.01 -11.36
C PRO A 219 10.48 7.00 -10.35
N SER A 220 9.28 6.55 -10.74
CA SER A 220 8.13 6.44 -9.83
C SER A 220 8.40 5.48 -8.67
N THR A 221 9.01 4.32 -8.95
CA THR A 221 9.34 3.30 -7.96
C THR A 221 10.38 3.82 -6.97
N VAL A 222 11.38 4.55 -7.46
CA VAL A 222 12.39 5.19 -6.59
C VAL A 222 11.77 6.29 -5.73
N VAL A 223 10.88 7.11 -6.29
CA VAL A 223 10.12 8.11 -5.51
C VAL A 223 9.32 7.42 -4.40
N ALA A 224 8.60 6.35 -4.71
CA ALA A 224 7.83 5.59 -3.71
C ALA A 224 8.73 4.99 -2.63
N ALA A 225 9.89 4.43 -3.00
CA ALA A 225 10.86 3.88 -2.05
C ALA A 225 11.46 4.98 -1.14
N LEU A 226 11.78 6.15 -1.69
CA LEU A 226 12.26 7.30 -0.91
C LEU A 226 11.15 7.89 -0.01
N GLU A 227 9.89 7.86 -0.44
CA GLU A 227 8.75 8.22 0.41
C GLU A 227 8.60 7.25 1.60
N ALA A 228 8.75 5.95 1.35
CA ALA A 228 8.80 4.95 2.42
C ALA A 228 9.98 5.20 3.37
N LEU A 229 11.17 5.52 2.82
CA LEU A 229 12.35 5.88 3.62
C LEU A 229 12.11 7.10 4.50
N ASN A 230 11.47 8.13 3.96
CA ASN A 230 11.12 9.34 4.71
C ASN A 230 10.11 9.03 5.82
N ALA A 231 9.11 8.18 5.56
CA ALA A 231 8.17 7.72 6.59
C ALA A 231 8.90 6.96 7.71
N ILE A 232 9.84 6.08 7.35
CA ILE A 232 10.70 5.34 8.30
C ILE A 232 11.53 6.30 9.13
N LEU A 233 12.20 7.28 8.50
CA LEU A 233 13.01 8.26 9.22
C LEU A 233 12.17 9.06 10.20
N VAL A 234 10.98 9.53 9.81
CA VAL A 234 10.09 10.29 10.70
C VAL A 234 9.57 9.43 11.86
N CYS A 235 9.19 8.18 11.62
CA CYS A 235 8.56 7.33 12.64
C CYS A 235 9.57 6.61 13.54
N CYS A 236 10.74 6.27 13.00
CA CYS A 236 11.77 5.46 13.65
C CYS A 236 13.04 6.26 13.97
N TRP A 237 13.01 7.60 13.87
CA TRP A 237 14.17 8.48 14.13
C TRP A 237 14.98 8.14 15.40
N PRO A 238 14.39 7.72 16.55
CA PRO A 238 15.17 7.48 17.76
C PRO A 238 16.18 6.33 17.63
N ARG A 239 16.03 5.46 16.62
CA ARG A 239 16.93 4.32 16.37
C ARG A 239 18.05 4.64 15.39
N PHE A 240 17.93 5.76 14.65
CA PHE A 240 18.98 6.21 13.73
C PHE A 240 20.16 6.87 14.45
N THR A 241 20.20 6.80 15.78
CA THR A 241 21.42 6.99 16.59
C THR A 241 22.49 5.93 16.33
N GLU A 242 22.07 4.74 15.91
CA GLU A 242 22.98 3.64 15.62
C GLU A 242 23.67 3.90 14.28
N ALA A 243 25.01 3.92 14.28
CA ALA A 243 25.81 4.26 13.10
C ALA A 243 25.52 3.36 11.89
N SER A 244 25.11 2.10 12.11
CA SER A 244 24.78 1.15 11.06
C SER A 244 23.57 1.58 10.22
N TYR A 245 22.48 2.00 10.86
CA TYR A 245 21.27 2.43 10.14
C TYR A 245 21.48 3.79 9.47
N ALA A 246 22.18 4.72 10.12
CA ALA A 246 22.51 6.01 9.51
C ALA A 246 23.40 5.88 8.26
N ASP A 247 24.40 4.99 8.30
CA ASP A 247 25.26 4.68 7.15
C ASP A 247 24.49 4.00 6.02
N GLN A 248 23.55 3.10 6.33
CA GLN A 248 22.67 2.48 5.34
C GLN A 248 21.84 3.52 4.59
N VAL A 249 21.18 4.44 5.30
CA VAL A 249 20.37 5.50 4.66
C VAL A 249 21.25 6.44 3.84
N THR A 250 22.43 6.78 4.37
CA THR A 250 23.45 7.54 3.66
C THR A 250 23.80 6.89 2.32
N ARG A 251 24.12 5.59 2.34
CA ARG A 251 24.45 4.82 1.14
C ARG A 251 23.31 4.84 0.12
N ILE A 252 22.06 4.66 0.55
CA ILE A 252 20.88 4.76 -0.35
C ILE A 252 20.84 6.11 -1.05
N VAL A 253 20.96 7.21 -0.30
CA VAL A 253 20.93 8.57 -0.86
C VAL A 253 22.07 8.80 -1.85
N ILE A 254 23.28 8.33 -1.53
CA ILE A 254 24.45 8.43 -2.41
C ILE A 254 24.21 7.68 -3.72
N VAL A 255 23.78 6.42 -3.65
CA VAL A 255 23.54 5.59 -4.84
C VAL A 255 22.47 6.22 -5.74
N CYS A 256 21.35 6.66 -5.18
CA CYS A 256 20.30 7.33 -5.96
C CYS A 256 20.81 8.64 -6.58
N TRP A 257 21.62 9.42 -5.86
CA TRP A 257 22.18 10.67 -6.37
C TRP A 257 23.14 10.44 -7.54
N LEU A 258 24.06 9.49 -7.41
CA LEU A 258 25.02 9.15 -8.46
C LEU A 258 24.30 8.63 -9.70
N ALA A 259 23.29 7.76 -9.53
CA ALA A 259 22.48 7.27 -10.63
C ALA A 259 21.78 8.39 -11.41
N LEU A 260 21.31 9.44 -10.74
CA LEU A 260 20.75 10.63 -11.40
C LEU A 260 21.82 11.46 -12.13
N GLY A 261 22.99 11.63 -11.52
CA GLY A 261 24.11 12.40 -12.09
C GLY A 261 24.68 11.76 -13.35
N ASP A 262 24.94 10.45 -13.32
CA ASP A 262 25.48 9.70 -14.46
C ASP A 262 24.54 9.77 -15.68
N GLN A 263 23.23 9.81 -15.45
CA GLN A 263 22.26 10.00 -16.53
C GLN A 263 22.23 11.41 -17.09
N ALA A 264 22.34 12.44 -16.26
CA ALA A 264 22.37 13.81 -16.75
C ALA A 264 23.59 14.06 -17.67
N GLU A 265 24.67 13.31 -17.47
CA GLU A 265 25.86 13.32 -18.33
C GLU A 265 25.65 12.54 -19.65
N LEU A 266 24.94 11.40 -19.60
CA LEU A 266 24.64 10.56 -20.75
C LEU A 266 23.54 11.13 -21.66
N ASP A 267 22.44 11.63 -21.08
CA ASP A 267 21.25 12.10 -21.79
C ASP A 267 20.97 13.59 -21.53
N LYS A 268 21.62 14.47 -22.31
CA LYS A 268 21.36 15.93 -22.27
C LYS A 268 19.93 16.32 -22.67
N SER A 269 19.14 15.37 -23.20
CA SER A 269 17.75 15.52 -23.61
C SER A 269 16.74 14.82 -22.70
N ALA A 270 17.18 14.02 -21.70
CA ALA A 270 16.27 13.39 -20.76
C ALA A 270 15.56 14.45 -19.91
N THR A 271 14.24 14.32 -19.81
CA THR A 271 13.35 15.37 -19.36
C THR A 271 13.63 15.71 -17.90
N ARG A 272 14.15 16.91 -17.64
CA ARG A 272 14.36 17.50 -16.29
C ARG A 272 13.16 17.33 -15.35
N ASP A 273 11.97 17.20 -15.93
CA ASP A 273 10.69 17.09 -15.22
C ASP A 273 10.47 15.72 -14.55
N GLN A 274 10.93 14.60 -15.14
CA GLN A 274 10.73 13.26 -14.57
C GLN A 274 11.63 13.00 -13.35
N ASN A 275 12.85 13.55 -13.36
CA ASN A 275 13.82 13.41 -12.27
C ASN A 275 13.63 14.44 -11.15
N SER A 276 12.75 15.43 -11.36
CA SER A 276 12.45 16.47 -10.37
C SER A 276 11.91 15.88 -9.06
N GLY A 277 10.99 14.91 -9.16
CA GLY A 277 10.41 14.25 -8.00
C GLY A 277 11.43 13.43 -7.20
N VAL A 278 12.33 12.71 -7.88
CA VAL A 278 13.40 11.95 -7.19
C VAL A 278 14.33 12.92 -6.46
N HIS A 279 14.75 14.01 -7.12
CA HIS A 279 15.60 15.03 -6.51
C HIS A 279 14.94 15.68 -5.28
N GLU A 280 13.67 16.07 -5.37
CA GLU A 280 12.91 16.65 -4.26
C GLU A 280 12.86 15.69 -3.05
N ARG A 281 12.59 14.41 -3.29
CA ARG A 281 12.55 13.40 -2.24
C ARG A 281 13.92 13.16 -1.62
N LEU A 282 15.00 13.12 -2.40
CA LEU A 282 16.37 12.99 -1.89
C LEU A 282 16.79 14.18 -1.01
N VAL A 283 16.46 15.41 -1.43
CA VAL A 283 16.69 16.61 -0.60
C VAL A 283 15.94 16.51 0.72
N THR A 284 14.69 16.03 0.69
CA THR A 284 13.90 15.80 1.89
C THR A 284 14.54 14.74 2.80
N THR A 285 14.94 13.59 2.25
CA THR A 285 15.61 12.51 3.01
C THR A 285 16.89 13.03 3.68
N MET A 286 17.71 13.77 2.95
CA MET A 286 18.94 14.35 3.49
C MET A 286 18.66 15.39 4.58
N GLY A 287 17.64 16.23 4.40
CA GLY A 287 17.17 17.16 5.44
C GLY A 287 16.75 16.46 6.72
N LEU A 288 16.04 15.33 6.61
CA LEU A 288 15.65 14.51 7.75
C LEU A 288 16.86 13.92 8.47
N ILE A 289 17.81 13.29 7.75
CA ILE A 289 19.03 12.73 8.36
C ILE A 289 19.83 13.82 9.08
N LYS A 290 20.01 14.99 8.43
CA LYS A 290 20.70 16.13 9.03
C LYS A 290 20.04 16.62 10.31
N ASN A 291 18.71 16.68 10.34
CA ASN A 291 17.96 17.09 11.53
C ASN A 291 18.01 16.05 12.65
N ILE A 292 17.96 14.76 12.30
CA ILE A 292 18.14 13.67 13.26
C ILE A 292 19.55 13.75 13.88
N ALA A 293 20.60 13.94 13.07
CA ALA A 293 21.97 14.11 13.55
C ALA A 293 22.14 15.33 14.47
N ARG A 294 21.47 16.46 14.16
CA ARG A 294 21.46 17.68 15.01
C ARG A 294 20.86 17.44 16.40
N GLY A 295 19.89 16.54 16.52
CA GLY A 295 19.27 16.18 17.80
C GLY A 295 20.21 15.47 18.78
N HIS A 296 21.37 14.98 18.31
CA HIS A 296 22.32 14.22 19.12
C HIS A 296 23.56 15.03 19.53
N SER A 297 24.26 15.69 18.59
CA SER A 297 25.28 16.72 18.86
C SER A 297 25.70 17.45 17.57
N LEU A 298 26.25 18.67 17.67
CA LEU A 298 26.78 19.41 16.51
C LEU A 298 28.03 18.75 15.90
N GLU A 299 28.87 18.11 16.71
CA GLU A 299 30.10 17.46 16.28
C GLU A 299 29.81 16.19 15.45
N THR A 300 28.83 15.40 15.86
CA THR A 300 28.42 14.19 15.11
C THR A 300 27.83 14.55 13.74
N ARG A 301 27.13 15.69 13.64
CA ARG A 301 26.58 16.18 12.37
C ARG A 301 27.69 16.55 11.38
N ASP A 302 28.64 17.37 11.80
CA ASP A 302 29.71 17.84 10.92
C ASP A 302 30.64 16.67 10.53
N GLN A 303 30.82 15.69 11.43
CA GLN A 303 31.54 14.46 11.12
C GLN A 303 30.82 13.59 10.08
N VAL A 304 29.51 13.36 10.19
CA VAL A 304 28.74 12.56 9.21
C VAL A 304 28.71 13.24 7.84
N MET A 305 28.45 14.56 7.81
CA MET A 305 28.40 15.32 6.56
C MET A 305 29.77 15.44 5.89
N SER A 306 30.83 15.61 6.69
CA SER A 306 32.20 15.60 6.20
C SER A 306 32.65 14.21 5.75
N ASP A 307 32.23 13.14 6.42
CA ASP A 307 32.49 11.75 5.99
C ASP A 307 31.80 11.48 4.64
N MET A 308 30.52 11.87 4.50
CA MET A 308 29.79 11.76 3.23
C MET A 308 30.46 12.53 2.08
N LEU A 309 30.90 13.78 2.31
CA LEU A 309 31.65 14.57 1.33
C LEU A 309 33.01 13.97 0.99
N SER A 310 33.69 13.40 1.99
CA SER A 310 34.99 12.73 1.78
C SER A 310 34.85 11.47 0.94
N ARG A 311 33.73 10.74 1.10
CA ARG A 311 33.40 9.57 0.31
C ARG A 311 32.97 9.94 -1.11
N GLU A 312 32.13 10.97 -1.26
CA GLU A 312 31.60 11.37 -2.56
C GLU A 312 31.46 12.90 -2.71
N PRO A 313 32.40 13.58 -3.39
CA PRO A 313 32.40 15.03 -3.52
C PRO A 313 31.25 15.57 -4.39
N ARG A 314 30.65 14.73 -5.25
CA ARG A 314 29.48 15.09 -6.08
C ARG A 314 28.22 15.37 -5.26
N LEU A 315 28.19 15.01 -3.98
CA LEU A 315 27.09 15.31 -3.06
C LEU A 315 27.06 16.78 -2.63
N ALA A 316 28.13 17.55 -2.86
CA ALA A 316 28.25 18.93 -2.39
C ALA A 316 27.07 19.82 -2.82
N SER A 317 26.56 19.63 -4.04
CA SER A 317 25.40 20.37 -4.55
C SER A 317 24.09 20.01 -3.84
N LEU A 318 23.89 18.73 -3.49
CA LEU A 318 22.74 18.29 -2.71
C LEU A 318 22.84 18.79 -1.26
N LEU A 319 24.03 18.79 -0.67
CA LEU A 319 24.25 19.29 0.69
C LEU A 319 24.04 20.81 0.80
N HIS A 320 24.45 21.55 -0.22
CA HIS A 320 24.18 22.98 -0.34
C HIS A 320 22.67 23.28 -0.33
N ASN A 321 21.86 22.49 -1.04
CA ASN A 321 20.39 22.64 -1.05
C ASN A 321 19.75 22.42 0.33
N VAL A 322 20.42 21.70 1.23
CA VAL A 322 19.97 21.44 2.60
C VAL A 322 20.61 22.43 3.59
N GLY A 323 21.34 23.45 3.10
CA GLY A 323 22.00 24.49 3.88
C GLY A 323 23.22 23.99 4.65
N TYR A 324 24.03 23.14 4.02
CA TYR A 324 25.39 22.80 4.45
C TYR A 324 26.40 23.45 3.49
#